data_AF-A0A2G8REB6-F1
#
_entry.id   AF-A0A2G8REB6-F1
#
_cell.length_a   1.000
_cell.length_b   1.000
_cell.length_c   1.000
_cell.angle_alpha   90.00
_cell.angle_beta   90.00
_cell.angle_gamma   90.00
#
_symmetry.space_group_name_H-M   'P 1'
#
loop_
_entity.id
_entity.type
_entity.pdbx_description
1 polymer ?
#
loop_
_entity_poly.entity_id
_entity_poly.type
_entity_poly.pdbx_seq_one_letter_code
_entity_poly.pdbx_strand_id
1 'polypeptide(L)'
;MKKSIFLLPVFFVFVIGAVGLFWRGTIPESASIRLVAPAVEPVILPMHSNWAEERAKRTNSLNNYIADHEIAYDWFTRFPFSQKDGTPMILLKLLPIVAPDQWAGGANFMSEVGLFRDAAAPSGPLPVGIGFSGISGEATPSGVDYTSFTCAACHVGRVQTEDGRLELIRGGINSQFNINAYFVRLDATIDALAQGATDPDQRKAAVLMEVLRGLDLAEARSDTFFYENSRYGETAFDATYEARQIALFRDDAAVLTGAFVDYVDGFVGAFATYLDATYPGFQTQMLKGLPGMADATGVSAAHGYEKAGEELIGRLLRSRVLPTDPGLTDFMAVWEQNDRTAEWDESGAELINGGGQYNGNIPIPIYRNLAASMTMGLKDTDLRVAAFSAELLDGLPATPYPFAVNTALAARGVDERQPPWPVPTTSLAGGAE
;
A
#
# COMPACT_ATOMS: atom_id res chain seq x y z
N MET A 1 34.57 -11.35 45.54
CA MET A 1 34.02 -10.09 45.00
C MET A 1 34.11 -10.10 43.48
N LYS A 2 33.00 -10.36 42.79
CA LYS A 2 32.87 -10.18 41.32
C LYS A 2 31.46 -9.65 41.04
N LYS A 3 31.31 -8.33 41.12
CA LYS A 3 30.12 -7.58 40.69
C LYS A 3 30.62 -6.44 39.80
N SER A 4 30.81 -6.68 38.49
CA SER A 4 31.01 -5.58 37.52
C SER A 4 30.90 -6.02 36.05
N ILE A 5 29.87 -6.79 35.68
CA ILE A 5 29.62 -7.14 34.25
C ILE A 5 28.22 -6.71 33.78
N PHE A 6 27.35 -6.23 34.67
CA PHE A 6 25.96 -5.86 34.32
C PHE A 6 25.75 -4.39 33.91
N LEU A 7 26.77 -3.53 33.96
CA LEU A 7 26.61 -2.08 33.72
C LEU A 7 26.91 -1.62 32.27
N LEU A 8 27.61 -2.42 31.47
CA LEU A 8 27.96 -2.04 30.10
C LEU A 8 26.76 -1.93 29.13
N PRO A 9 25.77 -2.86 29.13
CA PRO A 9 24.64 -2.75 28.20
C PRO A 9 23.66 -1.64 28.59
N VAL A 10 23.53 -1.33 29.88
CA VAL A 10 22.69 -0.21 30.37
C VAL A 10 23.27 1.14 29.93
N PHE A 11 24.60 1.31 29.97
CA PHE A 11 25.25 2.54 29.55
C PHE A 11 25.12 2.78 28.04
N PHE A 12 25.17 1.73 27.22
CA PHE A 12 25.03 1.84 25.77
C PHE A 12 23.61 2.25 25.34
N VAL A 13 22.58 1.72 26.02
CA VAL A 13 21.18 2.13 25.79
C VAL A 13 20.94 3.58 26.21
N PHE A 14 21.55 4.04 27.30
CA PHE A 14 21.45 5.44 27.73
C PHE A 14 22.18 6.39 26.78
N VAL A 15 23.35 6.03 26.23
CA VAL A 15 24.09 6.88 25.29
C VAL A 15 23.36 6.98 23.95
N ILE A 16 22.84 5.88 23.41
CA ILE A 16 22.04 5.93 22.16
C ILE A 16 20.71 6.67 22.37
N GLY A 17 20.04 6.44 23.50
CA GLY A 17 18.82 7.15 23.87
C GLY A 17 19.04 8.66 24.10
N ALA A 18 20.17 9.04 24.72
CA ALA A 18 20.54 10.43 24.92
C ALA A 18 20.95 11.12 23.61
N VAL A 19 21.64 10.42 22.70
CA VAL A 19 21.97 10.95 21.36
C VAL A 19 20.70 11.13 20.52
N GLY A 20 19.75 10.20 20.58
CA GLY A 20 18.45 10.34 19.91
C GLY A 20 17.58 11.47 20.49
N LEU A 21 17.57 11.66 21.80
CA LEU A 21 16.92 12.79 22.47
C LEU A 21 17.61 14.13 22.17
N PHE A 22 18.94 14.14 22.06
CA PHE A 22 19.71 15.33 21.73
C PHE A 22 19.45 15.78 20.28
N TRP A 23 19.36 14.84 19.34
CA TRP A 23 19.01 15.14 17.94
C TRP A 23 17.59 15.69 17.77
N ARG A 24 16.62 15.20 18.55
CA ARG A 24 15.24 15.76 18.52
C ARG A 24 15.15 17.16 19.15
N GLY A 25 16.05 17.53 20.05
CA GLY A 25 16.10 18.85 20.67
C GLY A 25 16.86 19.90 19.86
N THR A 26 17.62 19.50 18.84
CA THR A 26 18.46 20.41 18.03
C THR A 26 18.03 20.53 16.57
N ILE A 27 17.13 19.67 16.07
CA ILE A 27 16.45 19.92 14.80
C ILE A 27 15.30 20.86 15.11
N PRO A 28 15.37 22.15 14.75
CA PRO A 28 14.24 23.05 14.92
C PRO A 28 13.02 22.45 14.22
N GLU A 29 11.89 22.36 14.93
CA GLU A 29 10.55 22.02 14.39
C GLU A 29 10.15 22.93 13.20
N SER A 30 10.94 23.96 12.94
CA SER A 30 10.82 24.94 11.87
C SER A 30 12.05 24.97 10.95
N ALA A 31 12.61 23.83 10.54
CA ALA A 31 13.29 23.77 9.25
C ALA A 31 12.26 23.92 8.11
N SER A 32 11.45 24.98 8.16
CA SER A 32 10.70 25.53 7.05
C SER A 32 11.74 26.11 6.09
N ILE A 33 12.48 25.23 5.42
CA ILE A 33 13.23 25.58 4.23
C ILE A 33 12.17 26.13 3.29
N ARG A 34 12.27 27.43 3.01
CA ARG A 34 11.40 28.07 2.04
C ARG A 34 11.72 27.40 0.70
N LEU A 35 10.83 26.52 0.24
CA LEU A 35 10.95 25.90 -1.06
C LEU A 35 10.98 27.04 -2.10
N VAL A 36 12.13 27.20 -2.73
CA VAL A 36 12.29 28.11 -3.85
C VAL A 36 11.78 27.35 -5.07
N ALA A 37 10.88 27.97 -5.84
CA ALA A 37 10.44 27.35 -7.09
C ALA A 37 11.68 27.04 -7.96
N PRO A 38 11.75 25.87 -8.61
CA PRO A 38 12.87 25.55 -9.50
C PRO A 38 13.06 26.68 -10.52
N ALA A 39 14.32 27.08 -10.74
CA ALA A 39 14.64 28.12 -11.72
C ALA A 39 14.49 27.66 -13.18
N VAL A 40 14.14 26.39 -13.39
CA VAL A 40 14.00 25.77 -14.71
C VAL A 40 12.64 26.09 -15.29
N GLU A 41 12.60 26.52 -16.55
CA GLU A 41 11.34 26.73 -17.26
C GLU A 41 10.57 25.40 -17.39
N PRO A 42 9.24 25.40 -17.19
CA PRO A 42 8.44 24.20 -17.37
C PRO A 42 8.51 23.73 -18.83
N VAL A 43 8.80 22.45 -19.02
CA VAL A 43 8.76 21.83 -20.36
C VAL A 43 7.30 21.66 -20.77
N ILE A 44 6.87 22.42 -21.77
CA ILE A 44 5.52 22.30 -22.34
C ILE A 44 5.64 21.58 -23.68
N LEU A 45 5.18 20.33 -23.73
CA LEU A 45 5.15 19.56 -24.98
C LEU A 45 4.08 20.12 -25.93
N PRO A 46 4.36 20.19 -27.25
CA PRO A 46 3.39 20.65 -28.23
C PRO A 46 2.17 19.72 -28.28
N MET A 47 1.00 20.29 -28.56
CA MET A 47 -0.22 19.50 -28.73
C MET A 47 -0.21 18.78 -30.08
N HIS A 48 -0.52 17.49 -30.07
CA HIS A 48 -0.70 16.71 -31.29
C HIS A 48 -2.03 17.06 -31.97
N SER A 49 -2.02 17.28 -33.27
CA SER A 49 -3.22 17.64 -34.04
C SER A 49 -4.24 16.50 -34.12
N ASN A 50 -3.80 15.25 -33.95
CA ASN A 50 -4.62 14.03 -33.96
C ASN A 50 -4.43 13.23 -32.65
N TRP A 51 -5.32 13.44 -31.67
CA TRP A 51 -5.24 12.75 -30.39
C TRP A 51 -5.45 11.23 -30.49
N ALA A 52 -6.32 10.77 -31.40
CA ALA A 52 -6.61 9.34 -31.52
C ALA A 52 -5.37 8.55 -31.96
N GLU A 53 -4.62 9.08 -32.94
CA GLU A 53 -3.36 8.50 -33.40
C GLU A 53 -2.27 8.56 -32.32
N GLU A 54 -2.12 9.70 -31.65
CA GLU A 54 -1.15 9.84 -30.56
C GLU A 54 -1.47 8.92 -29.38
N ARG A 55 -2.74 8.80 -29.00
CA ARG A 55 -3.19 7.86 -27.96
C ARG A 55 -2.80 6.43 -28.35
N ALA A 56 -3.10 6.00 -29.58
CA ALA A 56 -2.74 4.66 -30.04
C ALA A 56 -1.23 4.42 -29.98
N LYS A 57 -0.42 5.39 -30.40
CA LYS A 57 1.05 5.33 -30.32
C LYS A 57 1.53 5.19 -28.87
N ARG A 58 1.03 6.01 -27.94
CA ARG A 58 1.42 5.94 -26.53
C ARG A 58 0.93 4.67 -25.85
N THR A 59 -0.27 4.19 -26.18
CA THR A 59 -0.78 2.90 -25.71
C THR A 59 0.12 1.76 -26.17
N ASN A 60 0.57 1.77 -27.43
CA ASN A 60 1.53 0.79 -27.92
C ASN A 60 2.88 0.90 -27.19
N SER A 61 3.37 2.11 -26.93
CA SER A 61 4.60 2.32 -26.15
C SER A 61 4.49 1.76 -24.73
N LEU A 62 3.38 2.01 -24.04
CA LEU A 62 3.11 1.47 -22.70
C LEU A 62 3.04 -0.05 -22.72
N ASN A 63 2.32 -0.64 -23.68
CA ASN A 63 2.19 -2.08 -23.77
C ASN A 63 3.52 -2.75 -24.11
N ASN A 64 4.32 -2.18 -25.02
CA ASN A 64 5.65 -2.67 -25.33
C ASN A 64 6.58 -2.58 -24.11
N TYR A 65 6.56 -1.44 -23.39
CA TYR A 65 7.35 -1.27 -22.19
C TYR A 65 7.01 -2.33 -21.13
N ILE A 66 5.72 -2.59 -20.89
CA ILE A 66 5.27 -3.63 -19.95
C ILE A 66 5.69 -5.02 -20.43
N ALA A 67 5.60 -5.31 -21.74
CA ALA A 67 6.02 -6.60 -22.28
C ALA A 67 7.54 -6.81 -22.12
N ASP A 68 8.33 -5.76 -22.35
CA ASP A 68 9.78 -5.79 -22.16
C ASP A 68 10.20 -5.91 -20.68
N HIS A 69 9.30 -5.55 -19.75
CA HIS A 69 9.50 -5.60 -18.29
C HIS A 69 8.47 -6.50 -17.59
N GLU A 70 8.01 -7.57 -18.25
CA GLU A 70 6.88 -8.40 -17.78
C GLU A 70 7.11 -8.93 -16.36
N ILE A 71 8.32 -9.41 -16.06
CA ILE A 71 8.69 -9.89 -14.72
C ILE A 71 8.52 -8.78 -13.69
N ALA A 72 9.07 -7.59 -13.93
CA ALA A 72 8.98 -6.48 -13.00
C ALA A 72 7.52 -6.00 -12.82
N TYR A 73 6.72 -6.05 -13.88
CA TYR A 73 5.29 -5.77 -13.83
C TYR A 73 4.50 -6.81 -13.03
N ASP A 74 4.84 -8.10 -13.14
CA ASP A 74 4.25 -9.15 -12.31
C ASP A 74 4.60 -8.95 -10.83
N TRP A 75 5.86 -8.63 -10.50
CA TRP A 75 6.25 -8.29 -9.12
C TRP A 75 5.49 -7.10 -8.55
N PHE A 76 5.29 -6.06 -9.37
CA PHE A 76 4.52 -4.87 -8.99
C PHE A 76 3.03 -5.16 -8.76
N THR A 77 2.44 -6.07 -9.56
CA THR A 77 0.98 -6.29 -9.58
C THR A 77 0.52 -7.50 -8.77
N ARG A 78 1.33 -8.54 -8.64
CA ARG A 78 0.92 -9.88 -8.15
C ARG A 78 1.71 -10.40 -6.97
N PHE A 79 2.92 -9.88 -6.70
CA PHE A 79 3.74 -10.40 -5.60
C PHE A 79 3.38 -9.69 -4.29
N PRO A 80 3.13 -10.45 -3.20
CA PRO A 80 2.79 -9.86 -1.92
C PRO A 80 4.01 -9.14 -1.32
N PHE A 81 3.78 -8.10 -0.53
CA PHE A 81 4.83 -7.42 0.22
C PHE A 81 5.59 -8.31 1.20
N SER A 82 5.03 -9.45 1.61
CA SER A 82 5.71 -10.48 2.40
C SER A 82 5.31 -11.87 1.92
N GLN A 83 6.26 -12.80 1.97
CA GLN A 83 6.02 -14.21 1.64
C GLN A 83 5.64 -15.06 2.85
N LYS A 84 5.80 -14.52 4.06
CA LYS A 84 5.70 -15.26 5.33
C LYS A 84 4.79 -14.60 6.36
N ASP A 85 4.20 -13.46 6.00
CA ASP A 85 3.42 -12.63 6.88
C ASP A 85 2.30 -11.93 6.11
N GLY A 86 1.27 -11.46 6.82
CA GLY A 86 0.04 -10.94 6.27
C GLY A 86 -1.15 -11.84 6.58
N THR A 87 -2.12 -11.93 5.68
CA THR A 87 -3.32 -12.75 5.88
C THR A 87 -3.14 -14.11 5.20
N PRO A 88 -3.28 -15.24 5.89
CA PRO A 88 -3.32 -16.55 5.23
C PRO A 88 -4.34 -16.59 4.09
N MET A 89 -3.95 -17.10 2.93
CA MET A 89 -4.75 -17.11 1.70
C MET A 89 -6.13 -17.74 1.92
N ILE A 90 -6.18 -18.84 2.67
CA ILE A 90 -7.43 -19.51 3.05
C ILE A 90 -8.33 -18.56 3.86
N LEU A 91 -7.80 -17.90 4.90
CA LEU A 91 -8.58 -16.95 5.69
C LEU A 91 -9.15 -15.81 4.84
N LEU A 92 -8.32 -15.22 3.97
CA LEU A 92 -8.73 -14.12 3.10
C LEU A 92 -9.90 -14.54 2.18
N LYS A 93 -9.79 -15.70 1.55
CA LYS A 93 -10.80 -16.22 0.62
C LYS A 93 -12.05 -16.75 1.32
N LEU A 94 -11.98 -17.06 2.62
CA LEU A 94 -13.14 -17.44 3.43
C LEU A 94 -14.00 -16.25 3.86
N LEU A 95 -13.48 -15.01 3.84
CA LEU A 95 -14.21 -13.82 4.27
C LEU A 95 -15.65 -13.72 3.71
N PRO A 96 -15.92 -13.96 2.41
CA PRO A 96 -17.27 -13.89 1.87
C PRO A 96 -18.17 -15.08 2.26
N ILE A 97 -17.60 -16.21 2.70
CA ILE A 97 -18.35 -17.35 3.21
C ILE A 97 -18.77 -17.10 4.66
N VAL A 98 -17.85 -16.60 5.49
CA VAL A 98 -18.07 -16.45 6.94
C VAL A 98 -18.80 -15.15 7.28
N ALA A 99 -18.65 -14.09 6.48
CA ALA A 99 -19.31 -12.81 6.65
C ALA A 99 -19.82 -12.21 5.32
N PRO A 100 -20.79 -12.86 4.65
CA PRO A 100 -21.27 -12.43 3.32
C PRO A 100 -21.77 -10.97 3.28
N ASP A 101 -22.37 -10.49 4.37
CA ASP A 101 -22.88 -9.11 4.46
C ASP A 101 -21.76 -8.06 4.43
N GLN A 102 -20.57 -8.41 4.93
CA GLN A 102 -19.40 -7.51 4.93
C GLN A 102 -18.67 -7.49 3.59
N TRP A 103 -18.82 -8.55 2.79
CA TRP A 103 -18.03 -8.82 1.58
C TRP A 103 -18.89 -9.07 0.33
N ALA A 104 -20.08 -8.48 0.28
CA ALA A 104 -21.01 -8.53 -0.86
C ALA A 104 -21.28 -9.96 -1.39
N GLY A 105 -21.35 -10.94 -0.50
CA GLY A 105 -21.56 -12.35 -0.83
C GLY A 105 -20.50 -12.96 -1.77
N GLY A 106 -19.36 -12.29 -1.98
CA GLY A 106 -18.28 -12.75 -2.84
C GLY A 106 -18.48 -12.52 -4.34
N ALA A 107 -19.57 -11.86 -4.76
CA ALA A 107 -19.88 -11.64 -6.19
C ALA A 107 -18.76 -10.91 -6.94
N ASN A 108 -18.11 -9.94 -6.27
CA ASN A 108 -16.88 -9.30 -6.71
C ASN A 108 -15.92 -9.22 -5.51
N PHE A 109 -15.15 -10.28 -5.30
CA PHE A 109 -14.23 -10.38 -4.17
C PHE A 109 -13.35 -9.11 -4.02
N MET A 110 -13.41 -8.47 -2.85
CA MET A 110 -12.72 -7.21 -2.49
C MET A 110 -13.16 -5.93 -3.23
N SER A 111 -14.27 -5.92 -3.96
CA SER A 111 -14.78 -4.69 -4.59
C SER A 111 -15.20 -3.62 -3.58
N GLU A 112 -15.65 -4.05 -2.40
CA GLU A 112 -16.06 -3.19 -1.28
C GLU A 112 -14.94 -2.28 -0.75
N VAL A 113 -13.68 -2.61 -1.08
CA VAL A 113 -12.48 -1.84 -0.72
C VAL A 113 -11.77 -1.29 -1.96
N GLY A 114 -12.43 -1.32 -3.12
CA GLY A 114 -11.93 -0.73 -4.37
C GLY A 114 -10.95 -1.57 -5.17
N LEU A 115 -10.81 -2.85 -4.84
CA LEU A 115 -10.03 -3.79 -5.64
C LEU A 115 -10.92 -4.45 -6.70
N PHE A 116 -10.31 -4.97 -7.76
CA PHE A 116 -11.05 -5.50 -8.89
C PHE A 116 -10.28 -6.58 -9.64
N ARG A 117 -11.00 -7.44 -10.37
CA ARG A 117 -10.40 -8.34 -11.34
C ARG A 117 -10.10 -7.60 -12.63
N ASP A 118 -8.95 -7.88 -13.23
CA ASP A 118 -8.66 -7.47 -14.60
C ASP A 118 -9.39 -8.40 -15.57
N ALA A 119 -10.33 -7.85 -16.35
CA ALA A 119 -11.08 -8.63 -17.34
C ALA A 119 -10.20 -9.10 -18.50
N ALA A 120 -9.11 -8.39 -18.81
CA ALA A 120 -8.18 -8.75 -19.88
C ALA A 120 -7.15 -9.81 -19.44
N ALA A 121 -6.90 -9.91 -18.14
CA ALA A 121 -5.99 -10.90 -17.56
C ALA A 121 -6.68 -11.57 -16.34
N PRO A 122 -7.73 -12.39 -16.57
CA PRO A 122 -8.48 -13.03 -15.49
C PRO A 122 -7.67 -14.11 -14.75
N SER A 123 -6.41 -14.32 -15.11
CA SER A 123 -5.55 -15.35 -14.55
C SER A 123 -5.19 -15.03 -13.10
N GLY A 124 -5.90 -15.66 -12.16
CA GLY A 124 -5.53 -15.67 -10.75
C GLY A 124 -6.74 -15.65 -9.83
N PRO A 125 -6.63 -16.23 -8.62
CA PRO A 125 -7.71 -16.33 -7.65
C PRO A 125 -8.00 -15.01 -6.91
N LEU A 126 -7.17 -13.99 -7.12
CA LEU A 126 -7.15 -12.72 -6.38
C LEU A 126 -7.33 -11.53 -7.33
N PRO A 127 -7.93 -10.43 -6.84
CA PRO A 127 -8.05 -9.18 -7.60
C PRO A 127 -6.67 -8.51 -7.76
N VAL A 128 -6.60 -7.59 -8.72
CA VAL A 128 -5.47 -6.65 -8.84
C VAL A 128 -5.28 -5.92 -7.52
N GLY A 129 -4.05 -5.93 -7.02
CA GLY A 129 -3.68 -5.31 -5.75
C GLY A 129 -3.52 -6.27 -4.58
N ILE A 130 -3.83 -7.57 -4.73
CA ILE A 130 -3.50 -8.58 -3.71
C ILE A 130 -2.64 -9.68 -4.35
N GLY A 131 -1.53 -9.98 -3.70
CA GLY A 131 -0.63 -11.07 -4.06
C GLY A 131 -0.68 -12.21 -3.08
N PHE A 132 -0.11 -13.36 -3.45
CA PHE A 132 0.08 -14.48 -2.53
C PHE A 132 1.44 -15.15 -2.71
N SER A 133 1.97 -15.73 -1.64
CA SER A 133 3.34 -16.27 -1.58
C SER A 133 3.62 -17.43 -2.53
N GLY A 134 2.61 -18.23 -2.87
CA GLY A 134 2.74 -19.43 -3.72
C GLY A 134 3.30 -19.16 -5.12
N ILE A 135 3.12 -17.94 -5.65
CA ILE A 135 3.66 -17.57 -6.97
C ILE A 135 5.18 -17.36 -6.99
N SER A 136 5.80 -17.29 -5.81
CA SER A 136 7.23 -16.98 -5.70
C SER A 136 8.17 -18.17 -5.86
N GLY A 137 7.63 -19.37 -6.10
CA GLY A 137 8.37 -20.46 -6.73
C GLY A 137 8.98 -21.51 -5.80
N GLU A 138 8.54 -21.65 -4.55
CA GLU A 138 8.82 -22.89 -3.82
C GLU A 138 7.93 -24.02 -4.37
N ALA A 139 8.53 -24.96 -5.11
CA ALA A 139 7.83 -26.10 -5.72
C ALA A 139 7.08 -27.00 -4.72
N THR A 140 7.27 -26.79 -3.42
CA THR A 140 6.73 -27.58 -2.32
C THR A 140 6.64 -26.64 -1.13
N PRO A 141 5.47 -26.01 -0.90
CA PRO A 141 5.30 -25.08 0.21
C PRO A 141 5.58 -25.77 1.54
N SER A 142 6.47 -25.18 2.33
CA SER A 142 6.76 -25.63 3.70
C SER A 142 5.78 -25.09 4.73
N GLY A 143 4.94 -24.13 4.34
CA GLY A 143 3.87 -23.54 5.15
C GLY A 143 2.69 -23.08 4.30
N VAL A 144 1.71 -22.47 4.98
CA VAL A 144 0.54 -21.91 4.30
C VAL A 144 0.92 -20.73 3.42
N ASP A 145 0.17 -20.53 2.34
CA ASP A 145 0.30 -19.34 1.54
C ASP A 145 -0.22 -18.11 2.28
N TYR A 146 0.57 -17.04 2.28
CA TYR A 146 0.22 -15.74 2.81
C TYR A 146 -0.14 -14.77 1.70
N THR A 147 -1.03 -13.84 2.02
CA THR A 147 -1.45 -12.74 1.16
C THR A 147 -1.11 -11.41 1.80
N SER A 148 -0.80 -10.44 0.96
CA SER A 148 -0.78 -9.03 1.34
C SER A 148 -1.01 -8.18 0.09
N PHE A 149 -1.15 -6.87 0.28
CA PHE A 149 -1.26 -5.97 -0.85
C PHE A 149 -0.01 -6.00 -1.73
N THR A 150 -0.21 -5.59 -2.98
CA THR A 150 0.85 -5.31 -3.94
C THR A 150 0.87 -3.80 -4.23
N CYS A 151 1.90 -3.30 -4.91
CA CYS A 151 1.96 -1.89 -5.31
C CYS A 151 0.74 -1.50 -6.15
N ALA A 152 0.18 -2.43 -6.93
CA ALA A 152 -0.98 -2.18 -7.76
C ALA A 152 -2.28 -1.87 -6.99
N ALA A 153 -2.37 -2.19 -5.69
CA ALA A 153 -3.55 -1.84 -4.89
C ALA A 153 -3.79 -0.32 -4.92
N CYS A 154 -2.74 0.45 -4.69
CA CYS A 154 -2.76 1.91 -4.72
C CYS A 154 -2.51 2.47 -6.14
N HIS A 155 -1.75 1.75 -6.97
CA HIS A 155 -1.14 2.31 -8.18
C HIS A 155 -1.64 1.74 -9.51
N VAL A 156 -2.73 0.95 -9.49
CA VAL A 156 -3.44 0.55 -10.70
C VAL A 156 -4.92 0.85 -10.52
N GLY A 157 -5.35 1.94 -11.14
CA GLY A 157 -6.76 2.32 -11.19
C GLY A 157 -7.46 1.78 -12.42
N ARG A 158 -8.73 2.16 -12.57
CA ARG A 158 -9.50 1.94 -13.79
C ARG A 158 -10.48 3.08 -14.02
N VAL A 159 -10.81 3.31 -15.27
CA VAL A 159 -11.82 4.30 -15.67
C VAL A 159 -12.76 3.69 -16.69
N GLN A 160 -14.03 4.09 -16.61
CA GLN A 160 -15.02 3.70 -17.60
C GLN A 160 -14.94 4.65 -18.81
N THR A 161 -14.73 4.08 -20.00
CA THR A 161 -14.73 4.82 -21.27
C THR A 161 -16.17 5.10 -21.75
N GLU A 162 -16.32 5.96 -22.75
CA GLU A 162 -17.65 6.34 -23.30
C GLU A 162 -18.47 5.15 -23.80
N ASP A 163 -17.79 4.09 -24.27
CA ASP A 163 -18.39 2.83 -24.71
C ASP A 163 -18.70 1.84 -23.56
N GLY A 164 -18.49 2.26 -22.31
CA GLY A 164 -18.77 1.49 -21.10
C GLY A 164 -17.70 0.49 -20.69
N ARG A 165 -16.60 0.36 -21.46
CA ARG A 165 -15.48 -0.53 -21.10
C ARG A 165 -14.68 0.04 -19.93
N LEU A 166 -14.03 -0.85 -19.16
CA LEU A 166 -13.10 -0.45 -18.12
C LEU A 166 -11.67 -0.53 -18.65
N GLU A 167 -10.96 0.60 -18.69
CA GLU A 167 -9.54 0.67 -19.03
C GLU A 167 -8.70 0.85 -17.77
N LEU A 168 -7.62 0.08 -17.66
CA LEU A 168 -6.69 0.19 -16.53
C LEU A 168 -5.80 1.41 -16.66
N ILE A 169 -5.53 2.05 -15.53
CA ILE A 169 -4.60 3.16 -15.38
C ILE A 169 -3.38 2.63 -14.63
N ARG A 170 -2.41 2.09 -15.38
CA ARG A 170 -1.23 1.40 -14.86
C ARG A 170 -0.19 2.41 -14.41
N GLY A 171 0.29 2.30 -13.16
CA GLY A 171 1.17 3.28 -12.54
C GLY A 171 0.48 4.60 -12.17
N GLY A 172 -0.83 4.71 -12.39
CA GLY A 172 -1.63 5.85 -11.96
C GLY A 172 -2.17 5.66 -10.56
N ILE A 173 -3.33 6.24 -10.29
CA ILE A 173 -3.97 6.21 -8.97
C ILE A 173 -5.16 5.27 -9.01
N ASN A 174 -5.23 4.32 -8.07
CA ASN A 174 -6.47 3.62 -7.79
C ASN A 174 -7.36 4.48 -6.89
N SER A 175 -8.20 5.32 -7.51
CA SER A 175 -9.13 6.21 -6.82
C SER A 175 -10.25 5.48 -6.07
N GLN A 176 -10.39 4.17 -6.24
CA GLN A 176 -11.39 3.36 -5.55
C GLN A 176 -10.81 2.68 -4.30
N PHE A 177 -9.50 2.41 -4.28
CA PHE A 177 -8.88 1.64 -3.20
C PHE A 177 -8.97 2.38 -1.86
N ASN A 178 -9.37 1.66 -0.83
CA ASN A 178 -9.49 2.19 0.52
C ASN A 178 -8.90 1.20 1.54
N ILE A 179 -7.66 1.46 1.95
CA ILE A 179 -6.91 0.64 2.90
C ILE A 179 -7.55 0.62 4.30
N ASN A 180 -8.11 1.74 4.77
CA ASN A 180 -8.73 1.79 6.10
C ASN A 180 -10.04 0.98 6.10
N ALA A 181 -10.84 1.10 5.05
CA ALA A 181 -12.05 0.30 4.90
C ALA A 181 -11.76 -1.20 4.86
N TYR A 182 -10.62 -1.63 4.33
CA TYR A 182 -10.19 -3.03 4.40
C TYR A 182 -10.04 -3.49 5.85
N PHE A 183 -9.24 -2.81 6.66
CA PHE A 183 -9.03 -3.20 8.05
C PHE A 183 -10.31 -3.10 8.90
N VAL A 184 -11.10 -2.05 8.74
CA VAL A 184 -12.37 -1.89 9.47
C VAL A 184 -13.37 -2.99 9.12
N ARG A 185 -13.42 -3.44 7.86
CA ARG A 185 -14.28 -4.57 7.46
C ARG A 185 -13.76 -5.91 7.99
N LEU A 186 -12.44 -6.10 8.08
CA LEU A 186 -11.89 -7.27 8.74
C LEU A 186 -12.26 -7.29 10.23
N ASP A 187 -12.14 -6.15 10.92
CA ASP A 187 -12.52 -6.00 12.32
C ASP A 187 -14.02 -6.28 12.53
N ALA A 188 -14.88 -5.66 11.71
CA ALA A 188 -16.32 -5.95 11.72
C ALA A 188 -16.65 -7.42 11.40
N THR A 189 -15.84 -8.08 10.57
CA THR A 189 -15.96 -9.51 10.30
C THR A 189 -15.62 -10.30 11.56
N ILE A 190 -14.48 -10.03 12.20
CA ILE A 190 -14.05 -10.70 13.43
C ILE A 190 -15.10 -10.51 14.54
N ASP A 191 -15.63 -9.30 14.72
CA ASP A 191 -16.70 -8.99 15.67
C ASP A 191 -17.95 -9.84 15.44
N ALA A 192 -18.38 -9.97 14.18
CA ALA A 192 -19.53 -10.78 13.82
C ALA A 192 -19.29 -12.27 14.13
N LEU A 193 -18.10 -12.79 13.84
CA LEU A 193 -17.73 -14.19 14.10
C LEU A 193 -17.51 -14.47 15.59
N ALA A 194 -17.10 -13.47 16.36
CA ALA A 194 -16.88 -13.57 17.80
C ALA A 194 -18.19 -13.70 18.61
N GLN A 195 -19.35 -13.44 17.99
CA GLN A 195 -20.68 -13.59 18.60
C GLN A 195 -20.82 -12.88 19.97
N GLY A 196 -20.17 -11.72 20.11
CA GLY A 196 -20.18 -10.91 21.33
C GLY A 196 -19.20 -11.36 22.42
N ALA A 197 -18.30 -12.31 22.15
CA ALA A 197 -17.21 -12.64 23.06
C ALA A 197 -16.26 -11.44 23.25
N THR A 198 -16.09 -11.00 24.50
CA THR A 198 -15.24 -9.86 24.86
C THR A 198 -13.89 -10.27 25.45
N ASP A 199 -13.76 -11.51 25.93
CA ASP A 199 -12.48 -12.06 26.37
C ASP A 199 -11.61 -12.41 25.15
N PRO A 200 -10.33 -12.01 25.09
CA PRO A 200 -9.48 -12.22 23.91
C PRO A 200 -9.36 -13.69 23.49
N ASP A 201 -9.24 -14.62 24.42
CA ASP A 201 -9.08 -16.04 24.10
C ASP A 201 -10.40 -16.64 23.62
N GLN A 202 -11.52 -16.29 24.26
CA GLN A 202 -12.85 -16.69 23.81
C GLN A 202 -13.19 -16.14 22.42
N ARG A 203 -12.82 -14.88 22.16
CA ARG A 203 -12.97 -14.22 20.86
C ARG A 203 -12.23 -14.99 19.77
N LYS A 204 -10.94 -15.29 19.97
CA LYS A 204 -10.13 -16.09 19.03
C LYS A 204 -10.71 -17.49 18.81
N ALA A 205 -11.17 -18.15 19.87
CA ALA A 205 -11.78 -19.47 19.78
C ALA A 205 -13.09 -19.47 18.98
N ALA A 206 -13.94 -18.46 19.17
CA ALA A 206 -15.18 -18.30 18.41
C ALA A 206 -14.91 -18.06 16.92
N VAL A 207 -13.97 -17.17 16.61
CA VAL A 207 -13.55 -16.89 15.22
C VAL A 207 -12.96 -18.15 14.56
N LEU A 208 -12.10 -18.89 15.25
CA LEU A 208 -11.55 -20.17 14.77
C LEU A 208 -12.64 -21.17 14.40
N MET A 209 -13.68 -21.31 15.24
CA MET A 209 -14.78 -22.23 14.99
C MET A 209 -15.51 -21.89 13.68
N GLU A 210 -15.83 -20.61 13.47
CA GLU A 210 -16.51 -20.18 12.25
C GLU A 210 -15.62 -20.25 11.01
N VAL A 211 -14.32 -19.99 11.15
CA VAL A 211 -13.33 -20.20 10.08
C VAL A 211 -13.28 -21.66 9.66
N LEU A 212 -13.17 -22.60 10.59
CA LEU A 212 -13.14 -24.04 10.28
C LEU A 212 -14.45 -24.51 9.64
N ARG A 213 -15.60 -24.01 10.12
CA ARG A 213 -16.90 -24.27 9.49
C ARG A 213 -16.96 -23.70 8.07
N GLY A 214 -16.43 -22.50 7.86
CA GLY A 214 -16.32 -21.88 6.54
C GLY A 214 -15.42 -22.68 5.59
N LEU A 215 -14.31 -23.21 6.10
CA LEU A 215 -13.40 -24.09 5.37
C LEU A 215 -14.10 -25.39 4.94
N ASP A 216 -14.80 -26.06 5.85
CA ASP A 216 -15.59 -27.26 5.53
C ASP A 216 -16.62 -26.99 4.42
N LEU A 217 -17.27 -25.81 4.45
CA LEU A 217 -18.24 -25.40 3.42
C LEU A 217 -17.56 -25.08 2.08
N ALA A 218 -16.36 -24.51 2.09
CA ALA A 218 -15.60 -24.24 0.87
C ALA A 218 -15.17 -25.54 0.18
N GLU A 219 -14.60 -26.48 0.96
CA GLU A 219 -14.17 -27.80 0.47
C GLU A 219 -15.33 -28.62 -0.09
N ALA A 220 -16.51 -28.55 0.52
CA ALA A 220 -17.70 -29.23 0.02
C ALA A 220 -18.21 -28.65 -1.32
N ARG A 221 -17.83 -27.41 -1.67
CA ARG A 221 -18.30 -26.73 -2.89
C ARG A 221 -17.36 -26.91 -4.08
N SER A 222 -16.06 -27.00 -3.85
CA SER A 222 -15.04 -27.04 -4.90
C SER A 222 -13.74 -27.60 -4.36
N ASP A 223 -13.04 -28.38 -5.18
CA ASP A 223 -11.69 -28.87 -4.93
C ASP A 223 -10.60 -27.83 -5.26
N THR A 224 -10.98 -26.74 -5.92
CA THR A 224 -10.11 -25.61 -6.27
C THR A 224 -10.73 -24.26 -5.87
N PHE A 225 -11.42 -24.18 -4.74
CA PHE A 225 -12.08 -22.96 -4.27
C PHE A 225 -11.11 -21.79 -4.04
N PHE A 226 -9.98 -22.06 -3.40
CA PHE A 226 -9.02 -21.04 -2.97
C PHE A 226 -8.15 -20.56 -4.12
N TYR A 227 -7.71 -21.48 -4.98
CA TYR A 227 -6.74 -21.17 -6.03
C TYR A 227 -7.32 -21.16 -7.44
N GLU A 228 -8.58 -21.53 -7.61
CA GLU A 228 -9.34 -21.44 -8.88
C GLU A 228 -8.67 -22.18 -10.05
N ASN A 229 -7.93 -23.26 -9.76
CA ASN A 229 -7.13 -24.02 -10.73
C ASN A 229 -6.21 -23.11 -11.58
N SER A 230 -5.70 -22.06 -10.96
CA SER A 230 -4.88 -21.04 -11.62
C SER A 230 -3.46 -21.55 -11.89
N ARG A 231 -2.72 -20.81 -12.71
CA ARG A 231 -1.33 -21.09 -13.04
C ARG A 231 -0.53 -19.81 -13.04
N TYR A 232 0.73 -19.91 -12.63
CA TYR A 232 1.72 -18.85 -12.77
C TYR A 232 3.06 -19.48 -13.16
N GLY A 233 3.56 -19.13 -14.35
CA GLY A 233 4.68 -19.83 -14.97
C GLY A 233 4.41 -21.34 -15.07
N GLU A 234 5.35 -22.14 -14.58
CA GLU A 234 5.25 -23.60 -14.56
C GLU A 234 4.43 -24.14 -13.38
N THR A 235 4.15 -23.31 -12.37
CA THR A 235 3.43 -23.72 -11.16
C THR A 235 1.93 -23.78 -11.44
N ALA A 236 1.33 -24.95 -11.16
CA ALA A 236 -0.11 -25.14 -11.16
C ALA A 236 -0.64 -25.12 -9.72
N PHE A 237 -1.67 -24.31 -9.47
CA PHE A 237 -2.38 -24.25 -8.21
C PHE A 237 -3.69 -25.04 -8.34
N ASP A 238 -3.52 -26.34 -8.61
CA ASP A 238 -4.60 -27.30 -8.82
C ASP A 238 -5.18 -27.86 -7.51
N ALA A 239 -6.10 -28.82 -7.61
CA ALA A 239 -6.72 -29.46 -6.45
C ALA A 239 -5.72 -30.16 -5.51
N THR A 240 -4.58 -30.64 -6.04
CA THR A 240 -3.54 -31.27 -5.21
C THR A 240 -2.80 -30.21 -4.40
N TYR A 241 -2.48 -29.08 -5.02
CA TYR A 241 -1.90 -27.92 -4.33
C TYR A 241 -2.85 -27.40 -3.25
N GLU A 242 -4.13 -27.23 -3.58
CA GLU A 242 -5.15 -26.73 -2.66
C GLU A 242 -5.36 -27.66 -1.46
N ALA A 243 -5.52 -28.97 -1.68
CA ALA A 243 -5.67 -29.95 -0.60
C ALA A 243 -4.49 -29.93 0.37
N ARG A 244 -3.27 -29.71 -0.14
CA ARG A 244 -2.08 -29.54 0.71
C ARG A 244 -2.12 -28.27 1.52
N GLN A 245 -2.51 -27.14 0.93
CA GLN A 245 -2.63 -25.86 1.62
C GLN A 245 -3.70 -25.90 2.71
N ILE A 246 -4.81 -26.59 2.46
CA ILE A 246 -5.86 -26.87 3.45
C ILE A 246 -5.30 -27.70 4.61
N ALA A 247 -4.56 -28.77 4.34
CA ALA A 247 -3.94 -29.60 5.37
C ALA A 247 -2.99 -28.77 6.26
N LEU A 248 -2.08 -27.99 5.64
CA LEU A 248 -1.17 -27.10 6.35
C LEU A 248 -1.92 -26.07 7.20
N PHE A 249 -3.02 -25.51 6.67
CA PHE A 249 -3.84 -24.58 7.42
C PHE A 249 -4.53 -25.24 8.62
N ARG A 250 -5.08 -26.44 8.46
CA ARG A 250 -5.75 -27.18 9.54
C ARG A 250 -4.79 -27.54 10.67
N ASP A 251 -3.55 -27.93 10.34
CA ASP A 251 -2.53 -28.28 11.33
C ASP A 251 -2.22 -27.11 12.29
N ASP A 252 -2.24 -25.87 11.78
CA ASP A 252 -1.92 -24.65 12.55
C ASP A 252 -3.09 -23.66 12.70
N ALA A 253 -4.34 -24.10 12.46
CA ALA A 253 -5.49 -23.21 12.30
C ALA A 253 -5.71 -22.25 13.47
N ALA A 254 -5.52 -22.74 14.71
CA ALA A 254 -5.66 -21.93 15.91
C ALA A 254 -4.61 -20.81 15.99
N VAL A 255 -3.36 -21.12 15.63
CA VAL A 255 -2.25 -20.15 15.61
C VAL A 255 -2.48 -19.11 14.51
N LEU A 256 -2.78 -19.57 13.29
CA LEU A 256 -3.00 -18.71 12.13
C LEU A 256 -4.20 -17.78 12.31
N THR A 257 -5.31 -18.31 12.82
CA THR A 257 -6.51 -17.51 13.10
C THR A 257 -6.29 -16.55 14.25
N GLY A 258 -5.61 -16.99 15.32
CA GLY A 258 -5.28 -16.13 16.46
C GLY A 258 -4.40 -14.95 16.04
N ALA A 259 -3.35 -15.21 15.26
CA ALA A 259 -2.47 -14.17 14.72
C ALA A 259 -3.20 -13.20 13.79
N PHE A 260 -4.14 -13.70 12.97
CA PHE A 260 -4.98 -12.85 12.13
C PHE A 260 -5.87 -11.90 12.97
N VAL A 261 -6.50 -12.42 14.02
CA VAL A 261 -7.31 -11.60 14.95
C VAL A 261 -6.44 -10.54 15.63
N ASP A 262 -5.28 -10.94 16.18
CA ASP A 262 -4.36 -10.02 16.85
C ASP A 262 -3.87 -8.90 15.92
N TYR A 263 -3.55 -9.24 14.67
CA TYR A 263 -3.09 -8.28 13.67
C TYR A 263 -4.15 -7.21 13.36
N VAL A 264 -5.41 -7.63 13.18
CA VAL A 264 -6.51 -6.71 12.86
C VAL A 264 -6.92 -5.87 14.06
N ASP A 265 -7.19 -6.51 15.22
CA ASP A 265 -7.58 -5.82 16.45
C ASP A 265 -6.47 -4.82 16.87
N GLY A 266 -5.20 -5.24 16.77
CA GLY A 266 -4.03 -4.42 17.08
C GLY A 266 -3.90 -3.20 16.18
N PHE A 267 -4.09 -3.36 14.86
CA PHE A 267 -4.09 -2.24 13.92
C PHE A 267 -5.25 -1.28 14.18
N VAL A 268 -6.49 -1.75 14.25
CA VAL A 268 -7.68 -0.88 14.39
C VAL A 268 -7.63 -0.10 15.70
N GLY A 269 -7.25 -0.74 16.81
CA GLY A 269 -7.08 -0.07 18.09
C GLY A 269 -5.97 1.00 18.08
N ALA A 270 -4.82 0.69 17.46
CA ALA A 270 -3.72 1.64 17.32
C ALA A 270 -4.09 2.81 16.40
N PHE A 271 -4.78 2.53 15.29
CA PHE A 271 -5.21 3.54 14.33
C PHE A 271 -6.29 4.44 14.93
N ALA A 272 -7.26 3.91 15.68
CA ALA A 272 -8.24 4.73 16.40
C ALA A 272 -7.56 5.67 17.41
N THR A 273 -6.56 5.18 18.16
CA THR A 273 -5.75 6.00 19.07
C THR A 273 -5.04 7.14 18.32
N TYR A 274 -4.48 6.85 17.15
CA TYR A 274 -3.87 7.85 16.28
C TYR A 274 -4.88 8.90 15.81
N LEU A 275 -6.05 8.47 15.35
CA LEU A 275 -7.09 9.37 14.86
C LEU A 275 -7.62 10.31 15.96
N ASP A 276 -7.78 9.81 17.18
CA ASP A 276 -8.20 10.64 18.32
C ASP A 276 -7.20 11.75 18.65
N ALA A 277 -5.91 11.50 18.42
CA ALA A 277 -4.86 12.49 18.66
C ALA A 277 -4.75 13.53 17.53
N THR A 278 -5.06 13.16 16.29
CA THR A 278 -4.67 13.95 15.10
C THR A 278 -5.83 14.47 14.24
N TYR A 279 -7.03 13.88 14.38
CA TYR A 279 -8.21 14.20 13.57
C TYR A 279 -9.45 14.53 14.41
N PRO A 280 -9.40 15.53 15.33
CA PRO A 280 -10.52 15.84 16.21
C PRO A 280 -11.77 16.27 15.43
N GLY A 281 -12.87 15.53 15.61
CA GLY A 281 -14.13 15.76 14.92
C GLY A 281 -14.23 15.12 13.52
N PHE A 282 -13.19 14.40 13.08
CA PHE A 282 -13.14 13.74 11.78
C PHE A 282 -12.76 12.24 11.86
N GLN A 283 -12.67 11.69 13.07
CA GLN A 283 -12.22 10.31 13.30
C GLN A 283 -13.10 9.28 12.59
N THR A 284 -14.43 9.42 12.64
CA THR A 284 -15.34 8.47 11.99
C THR A 284 -15.15 8.43 10.47
N GLN A 285 -14.91 9.58 9.84
CA GLN A 285 -14.65 9.69 8.41
C GLN A 285 -13.29 9.06 8.06
N MET A 286 -12.26 9.33 8.87
CA MET A 286 -10.93 8.75 8.66
C MET A 286 -10.88 7.24 8.88
N LEU A 287 -11.64 6.74 9.86
CA LEU A 287 -11.77 5.31 10.13
C LEU A 287 -12.47 4.60 8.97
N LYS A 288 -13.55 5.20 8.43
CA LYS A 288 -14.19 4.71 7.18
C LYS A 288 -13.23 4.75 5.98
N GLY A 289 -12.25 5.65 6.02
CA GLY A 289 -11.27 5.87 4.96
C GLY A 289 -11.83 6.66 3.79
N LEU A 290 -10.90 7.16 2.97
CA LEU A 290 -11.17 8.00 1.81
C LEU A 290 -10.61 7.28 0.58
N PRO A 291 -11.44 6.77 -0.34
CA PRO A 291 -10.96 6.08 -1.53
C PRO A 291 -9.93 6.90 -2.32
N GLY A 292 -8.82 6.28 -2.69
CA GLY A 292 -7.71 6.94 -3.38
C GLY A 292 -6.78 7.78 -2.50
N MET A 293 -7.05 7.85 -1.19
CA MET A 293 -6.29 8.63 -0.23
C MET A 293 -5.99 7.81 1.02
N ALA A 294 -4.90 8.13 1.70
CA ALA A 294 -4.63 7.63 3.03
C ALA A 294 -3.72 8.58 3.79
N ASP A 295 -3.82 8.52 5.12
CA ASP A 295 -2.70 8.92 5.95
C ASP A 295 -1.71 7.76 6.04
N ALA A 296 -0.91 7.57 4.99
CA ALA A 296 0.00 6.42 4.89
C ALA A 296 1.02 6.39 6.05
N THR A 297 1.44 7.57 6.52
CA THR A 297 2.30 7.70 7.70
C THR A 297 1.56 7.28 8.96
N GLY A 298 0.32 7.72 9.16
CA GLY A 298 -0.54 7.31 10.26
C GLY A 298 -0.82 5.81 10.28
N VAL A 299 -1.12 5.21 9.13
CA VAL A 299 -1.30 3.75 8.99
C VAL A 299 -0.02 3.00 9.35
N SER A 300 1.13 3.41 8.80
CA SER A 300 2.42 2.80 9.11
C SER A 300 2.80 2.96 10.59
N ALA A 301 2.53 4.14 11.16
CA ALA A 301 2.81 4.44 12.56
C ALA A 301 1.89 3.68 13.52
N ALA A 302 0.64 3.39 13.14
CA ALA A 302 -0.27 2.55 13.92
C ALA A 302 0.30 1.13 14.08
N HIS A 303 0.82 0.53 13.01
CA HIS A 303 1.52 -0.76 13.12
C HIS A 303 2.81 -0.65 13.96
N GLY A 304 3.59 0.42 13.80
CA GLY A 304 4.77 0.66 14.64
C GLY A 304 4.41 0.85 16.13
N TYR A 305 3.29 1.52 16.41
CA TYR A 305 2.74 1.73 17.74
C TYR A 305 2.34 0.40 18.36
N GLU A 306 1.63 -0.46 17.64
CA GLU A 306 1.29 -1.83 18.05
C GLU A 306 2.53 -2.62 18.47
N LYS A 307 3.52 -2.78 17.56
CA LYS A 307 4.76 -3.52 17.83
C LYS A 307 5.56 -2.96 19.01
N ALA A 308 5.64 -1.64 19.14
CA ALA A 308 6.31 -1.02 20.29
C ALA A 308 5.62 -1.39 21.62
N GLY A 309 4.33 -1.74 21.61
CA GLY A 309 3.60 -2.23 22.78
C GLY A 309 4.03 -3.63 23.26
N GLU A 310 4.69 -4.44 22.43
CA GLU A 310 5.10 -5.81 22.80
C GLU A 310 6.25 -5.80 23.82
N GLU A 311 7.21 -4.89 23.66
CA GLU A 311 8.47 -4.82 24.44
C GLU A 311 8.43 -3.82 25.60
N LEU A 312 9.14 -4.11 26.72
CA LEU A 312 9.13 -3.25 27.91
C LEU A 312 9.57 -1.80 27.63
N ILE A 313 10.68 -1.64 26.90
CA ILE A 313 11.20 -0.31 26.52
C ILE A 313 10.30 0.34 25.48
N GLY A 314 9.76 -0.45 24.56
CA GLY A 314 8.83 0.02 23.54
C GLY A 314 7.57 0.63 24.17
N ARG A 315 6.99 0.01 25.21
CA ARG A 315 5.83 0.53 25.94
C ARG A 315 6.07 1.93 26.52
N LEU A 316 7.28 2.20 27.02
CA LEU A 316 7.65 3.51 27.58
C LEU A 316 7.79 4.60 26.50
N LEU A 317 8.04 4.21 25.26
CA LEU A 317 8.26 5.12 24.13
C LEU A 317 7.11 5.11 23.12
N ARG A 318 6.12 4.25 23.30
CA ARG A 318 5.04 3.96 22.35
C ARG A 318 4.30 5.22 21.89
N SER A 319 3.96 6.12 22.81
CA SER A 319 3.29 7.38 22.49
C SER A 319 4.11 8.34 21.63
N ARG A 320 5.44 8.14 21.52
CA ARG A 320 6.32 8.95 20.68
C ARG A 320 6.45 8.46 19.24
N VAL A 321 5.88 7.29 18.94
CA VAL A 321 5.88 6.67 17.60
C VAL A 321 4.76 7.23 16.72
N LEU A 322 3.63 7.61 17.33
CA LEU A 322 2.52 8.22 16.61
C LEU A 322 2.87 9.66 16.21
N PRO A 323 2.62 10.06 14.94
CA PRO A 323 2.67 11.46 14.53
C PRO A 323 1.68 12.30 15.36
N THR A 324 2.04 13.57 15.56
CA THR A 324 1.21 14.56 16.28
C THR A 324 0.25 15.32 15.37
N ASP A 325 0.44 15.20 14.05
CA ASP A 325 -0.24 16.01 13.05
C ASP A 325 -0.84 15.11 11.97
N PRO A 326 -1.96 15.53 11.35
CA PRO A 326 -2.58 14.82 10.24
C PRO A 326 -1.69 14.85 8.99
N GLY A 327 -1.62 13.72 8.28
CA GLY A 327 -0.83 13.52 7.07
C GLY A 327 -1.62 12.91 5.91
N LEU A 328 -2.92 13.20 5.80
CA LEU A 328 -3.76 12.72 4.70
C LEU A 328 -3.20 13.16 3.34
N THR A 329 -2.97 12.18 2.46
CA THR A 329 -2.48 12.40 1.09
C THR A 329 -3.23 11.50 0.11
N ASP A 330 -3.34 11.93 -1.15
CA ASP A 330 -3.72 11.04 -2.25
C ASP A 330 -2.66 9.94 -2.42
N PHE A 331 -3.02 8.80 -3.00
CA PHE A 331 -2.00 7.91 -3.55
C PHE A 331 -1.36 8.61 -4.75
N MET A 332 -0.03 8.55 -4.85
CA MET A 332 0.68 9.17 -5.97
C MET A 332 0.55 8.33 -7.24
N ALA A 333 0.54 8.99 -8.40
CA ALA A 333 0.95 8.32 -9.63
C ALA A 333 2.45 7.99 -9.56
N VAL A 334 2.81 6.78 -9.94
CA VAL A 334 4.18 6.24 -9.88
C VAL A 334 4.81 6.00 -11.26
N TRP A 335 4.04 6.15 -12.35
CA TRP A 335 4.63 6.30 -13.68
C TRP A 335 5.59 7.49 -13.73
N GLU A 336 6.49 7.48 -14.70
CA GLU A 336 7.47 8.56 -14.96
C GLU A 336 8.26 8.90 -13.69
N GLN A 337 8.64 7.89 -12.89
CA GLN A 337 9.32 8.13 -11.62
C GLN A 337 10.68 8.81 -11.81
N ASN A 338 11.30 8.60 -12.98
CA ASN A 338 12.55 9.23 -13.38
C ASN A 338 12.46 10.74 -13.58
N ASP A 339 11.29 11.29 -13.90
CA ASP A 339 11.10 12.74 -13.98
C ASP A 339 11.12 13.39 -12.58
N ARG A 340 11.19 12.58 -11.53
CA ARG A 340 11.17 12.97 -10.11
C ARG A 340 12.37 12.39 -9.34
N THR A 341 13.45 12.04 -10.04
CA THR A 341 14.71 11.68 -9.38
C THR A 341 15.25 12.87 -8.61
N ALA A 342 15.80 12.59 -7.43
CA ALA A 342 16.41 13.63 -6.62
C ALA A 342 17.66 14.19 -7.31
N GLU A 343 17.69 15.50 -7.47
CA GLU A 343 18.86 16.26 -7.93
C GLU A 343 19.40 17.04 -6.74
N TRP A 344 20.71 16.92 -6.50
CA TRP A 344 21.40 17.63 -5.43
C TRP A 344 22.32 18.69 -6.03
N ASP A 345 22.59 19.73 -5.27
CA ASP A 345 23.61 20.71 -5.65
C ASP A 345 25.00 20.09 -5.76
N GLU A 346 25.95 20.83 -6.35
CA GLU A 346 27.32 20.33 -6.54
C GLU A 346 27.99 19.91 -5.23
N SER A 347 27.56 20.48 -4.10
CA SER A 347 28.08 20.14 -2.78
C SER A 347 27.44 18.88 -2.18
N GLY A 348 26.30 18.43 -2.72
CA GLY A 348 25.49 17.34 -2.18
C GLY A 348 24.78 17.70 -0.87
N ALA A 349 24.74 18.98 -0.49
CA ALA A 349 24.18 19.44 0.77
C ALA A 349 22.72 19.89 0.66
N GLU A 350 22.28 20.30 -0.53
CA GLU A 350 20.92 20.81 -0.78
C GLU A 350 20.23 20.03 -1.90
N LEU A 351 18.98 19.62 -1.65
CA LEU A 351 18.12 19.02 -2.66
C LEU A 351 17.59 20.14 -3.58
N ILE A 352 17.96 20.09 -4.85
CA ILE A 352 17.54 21.06 -5.88
C ILE A 352 16.16 20.69 -6.44
N ASN A 353 15.94 19.42 -6.77
CA ASN A 353 14.73 18.96 -7.42
C ASN A 353 14.42 17.50 -7.05
N GLY A 354 13.17 17.10 -7.25
CA GLY A 354 12.71 15.74 -7.05
C GLY A 354 12.74 15.32 -5.58
N GLY A 355 12.90 14.02 -5.38
CA GLY A 355 12.70 13.38 -4.08
C GLY A 355 11.42 12.54 -4.09
N GLY A 356 11.41 11.47 -3.29
CA GLY A 356 10.29 10.55 -3.22
C GLY A 356 9.25 10.98 -2.20
N GLN A 357 8.02 10.46 -2.34
CA GLN A 357 6.85 10.87 -1.57
C GLN A 357 6.49 12.36 -1.80
N TYR A 358 5.37 12.83 -1.22
CA TYR A 358 4.90 14.21 -1.45
C TYR A 358 5.85 15.30 -0.98
N ASN A 359 6.71 15.00 0.00
CA ASN A 359 7.64 15.94 0.61
C ASN A 359 9.09 15.73 0.17
N GLY A 360 9.35 14.82 -0.77
CA GLY A 360 10.69 14.58 -1.32
C GLY A 360 11.69 13.86 -0.39
N ASN A 361 11.26 13.43 0.80
CA ASN A 361 12.15 12.99 1.88
C ASN A 361 12.93 11.68 1.63
N ILE A 362 12.47 10.82 0.70
CA ILE A 362 13.15 9.55 0.36
C ILE A 362 13.66 9.62 -1.08
N PRO A 363 14.91 10.05 -1.33
CA PRO A 363 15.38 10.37 -2.67
C PRO A 363 15.62 9.14 -3.56
N ILE A 364 15.85 7.95 -2.99
CA ILE A 364 16.29 6.75 -3.73
C ILE A 364 15.07 5.85 -4.07
N PRO A 365 14.80 5.53 -5.36
CA PRO A 365 13.60 4.80 -5.79
C PRO A 365 13.31 3.51 -5.03
N ILE A 366 14.28 2.60 -4.87
CA ILE A 366 14.07 1.34 -4.15
C ILE A 366 13.64 1.58 -2.69
N TYR A 367 14.18 2.60 -2.00
CA TYR A 367 13.79 2.91 -0.63
C TYR A 367 12.40 3.55 -0.55
N ARG A 368 11.96 4.28 -1.59
CA ARG A 368 10.59 4.80 -1.69
C ARG A 368 9.60 3.63 -1.71
N ASN A 369 9.86 2.66 -2.58
CA ASN A 369 9.00 1.48 -2.78
C ASN A 369 9.02 0.58 -1.55
N LEU A 370 10.19 0.42 -0.91
CA LEU A 370 10.33 -0.32 0.33
C LEU A 370 9.55 0.33 1.48
N ALA A 371 9.71 1.64 1.68
CA ALA A 371 8.98 2.37 2.72
C ALA A 371 7.46 2.25 2.54
N ALA A 372 6.97 2.34 1.30
CA ALA A 372 5.56 2.12 0.98
C ALA A 372 5.08 0.69 1.27
N SER A 373 5.91 -0.32 0.99
CA SER A 373 5.57 -1.73 1.27
C SER A 373 5.53 -2.00 2.79
N MET A 374 6.39 -1.33 3.55
CA MET A 374 6.46 -1.45 5.01
C MET A 374 5.26 -0.81 5.73
N THR A 375 4.45 0.01 5.04
CA THR A 375 3.23 0.61 5.61
C THR A 375 2.27 -0.43 6.18
N MET A 376 2.29 -1.66 5.68
CA MET A 376 1.46 -2.78 6.16
C MET A 376 1.94 -3.40 7.49
N GLY A 377 3.08 -2.96 8.02
CA GLY A 377 3.57 -3.44 9.31
C GLY A 377 4.03 -4.91 9.32
N LEU A 378 4.36 -5.49 8.17
CA LEU A 378 4.77 -6.90 8.07
C LEU A 378 6.21 -7.12 8.59
N LYS A 379 6.52 -8.29 9.16
CA LYS A 379 7.82 -8.65 9.75
C LYS A 379 8.88 -8.99 8.69
N ASP A 380 8.48 -9.60 7.58
CA ASP A 380 9.37 -10.08 6.51
C ASP A 380 9.07 -9.40 5.17
N THR A 381 9.21 -8.07 5.11
CA THR A 381 8.98 -7.33 3.86
C THR A 381 9.95 -7.78 2.76
N ASP A 382 9.44 -8.21 1.61
CA ASP A 382 10.20 -8.75 0.50
C ASP A 382 10.86 -7.63 -0.32
N LEU A 383 12.17 -7.47 -0.12
CA LEU A 383 12.99 -6.47 -0.82
C LEU A 383 12.95 -6.60 -2.35
N ARG A 384 12.64 -7.80 -2.88
CA ARG A 384 12.55 -8.00 -4.34
C ARG A 384 11.38 -7.23 -4.92
N VAL A 385 10.25 -7.13 -4.21
CA VAL A 385 9.10 -6.33 -4.68
C VAL A 385 9.52 -4.87 -4.89
N ALA A 386 10.25 -4.30 -3.94
CA ALA A 386 10.75 -2.93 -4.05
C ALA A 386 11.78 -2.75 -5.17
N ALA A 387 12.67 -3.73 -5.35
CA ALA A 387 13.70 -3.71 -6.39
C ALA A 387 13.11 -3.81 -7.80
N PHE A 388 12.26 -4.80 -8.06
CA PHE A 388 11.57 -4.95 -9.34
C PHE A 388 10.62 -3.79 -9.61
N SER A 389 9.94 -3.25 -8.58
CA SER A 389 9.14 -2.05 -8.76
C SER A 389 10.00 -0.85 -9.15
N ALA A 390 11.22 -0.70 -8.60
CA ALA A 390 12.11 0.38 -9.02
C ALA A 390 12.53 0.24 -10.49
N GLU A 391 12.85 -0.98 -10.93
CA GLU A 391 13.15 -1.29 -12.34
C GLU A 391 11.98 -0.93 -13.27
N LEU A 392 10.76 -1.34 -12.92
CA LEU A 392 9.56 -1.04 -13.70
C LEU A 392 9.28 0.46 -13.77
N LEU A 393 9.34 1.15 -12.63
CA LEU A 393 8.87 2.54 -12.52
C LEU A 393 9.87 3.56 -13.06
N ASP A 394 11.13 3.15 -13.27
CA ASP A 394 12.19 3.94 -13.91
C ASP A 394 11.74 4.45 -15.30
N GLY A 395 11.15 3.58 -16.12
CA GLY A 395 10.75 3.92 -17.49
C GLY A 395 9.25 3.84 -17.79
N LEU A 396 8.40 3.50 -16.80
CA LEU A 396 6.97 3.30 -17.03
C LEU A 396 6.31 4.59 -17.54
N PRO A 397 5.83 4.64 -18.80
CA PRO A 397 5.18 5.85 -19.32
C PRO A 397 3.79 6.02 -18.70
N ALA A 398 3.31 7.27 -18.62
CA ALA A 398 1.96 7.53 -18.17
C ALA A 398 0.90 6.86 -19.05
N THR A 399 -0.17 6.35 -18.41
CA THR A 399 -1.32 5.82 -19.16
C THR A 399 -1.96 6.96 -19.98
N PRO A 400 -2.14 6.82 -21.30
CA PRO A 400 -2.73 7.88 -22.12
C PRO A 400 -4.15 8.21 -21.71
N TYR A 401 -4.53 9.49 -21.79
CA TYR A 401 -5.90 9.92 -21.50
C TYR A 401 -6.91 9.20 -22.42
N PRO A 402 -7.91 8.48 -21.86
CA PRO A 402 -8.66 7.52 -22.66
C PRO A 402 -9.85 8.12 -23.42
N PHE A 403 -10.14 9.41 -23.24
CA PHE A 403 -11.27 10.09 -23.88
C PHE A 403 -10.82 10.93 -25.09
N ALA A 404 -11.80 11.35 -25.89
CA ALA A 404 -11.56 12.28 -26.97
C ALA A 404 -11.04 13.63 -26.42
N VAL A 405 -10.09 14.23 -27.14
CA VAL A 405 -9.51 15.54 -26.79
C VAL A 405 -9.84 16.53 -27.88
N ASN A 406 -10.36 17.70 -27.50
CA ASN A 406 -10.45 18.84 -28.38
C ASN A 406 -9.04 19.42 -28.63
N THR A 407 -8.40 19.02 -29.72
CA THR A 407 -7.00 19.34 -30.02
C THR A 407 -6.77 20.83 -30.24
N ALA A 408 -7.76 21.57 -30.76
CA ALA A 408 -7.67 23.02 -30.88
C ALA A 408 -7.67 23.73 -29.52
N LEU A 409 -8.52 23.29 -28.58
CA LEU A 409 -8.54 23.84 -27.23
C LEU A 409 -7.29 23.45 -26.44
N ALA A 410 -6.82 22.21 -26.59
CA ALA A 410 -5.58 21.75 -25.96
C ALA A 410 -4.35 22.51 -26.48
N ALA A 411 -4.29 22.83 -27.78
CA ALA A 411 -3.22 23.65 -28.36
C ALA A 411 -3.21 25.06 -27.76
N ARG A 412 -4.37 25.70 -27.58
CA ARG A 412 -4.44 26.98 -26.86
C ARG A 412 -3.91 26.89 -25.43
N GLY A 413 -4.18 25.79 -24.73
CA GLY A 413 -3.64 25.56 -23.40
C GLY A 413 -2.12 25.34 -23.36
N VAL A 414 -1.47 25.00 -24.47
CA VAL A 414 0.00 25.00 -24.61
C VAL A 414 0.49 26.44 -24.70
N ASP A 415 -0.15 27.26 -25.54
CA ASP A 415 0.20 28.67 -25.72
C ASP A 415 0.00 29.49 -24.44
N GLU A 416 -1.10 29.26 -23.71
CA GLU A 416 -1.43 29.95 -22.44
C GLU A 416 -0.48 29.57 -21.29
N ARG A 417 0.22 28.44 -21.38
CA ARG A 417 1.22 28.03 -20.37
C ARG A 417 2.61 28.60 -20.65
N GLN A 418 2.87 29.12 -21.85
CA GLN A 418 4.14 29.74 -22.19
C GLN A 418 4.28 31.08 -21.43
N PRO A 419 5.46 31.40 -20.86
CA PRO A 419 5.69 32.65 -20.15
C PRO A 419 5.40 33.91 -21.02
N PRO A 420 5.10 35.07 -20.39
CA PRO A 420 5.29 35.35 -18.97
C PRO A 420 3.97 35.24 -18.20
N TRP A 421 3.91 34.27 -17.28
CA TRP A 421 3.00 34.44 -16.14
C TRP A 421 3.50 35.67 -15.38
N PRO A 422 2.66 36.71 -15.17
CA PRO A 422 3.08 37.84 -14.37
C PRO A 422 3.43 37.36 -12.98
N VAL A 423 4.71 37.45 -12.61
CA VAL A 423 5.15 37.29 -11.22
C VAL A 423 4.35 38.32 -10.42
N PRO A 424 3.55 37.93 -9.40
CA PRO A 424 2.85 38.89 -8.57
C PRO A 424 3.90 39.79 -7.89
N THR A 425 4.04 41.03 -8.33
CA THR A 425 4.95 42.02 -7.73
C THR A 425 4.34 42.66 -6.48
N THR A 426 3.36 42.04 -5.83
CA THR A 426 2.89 42.52 -4.54
C THR A 426 3.92 42.17 -3.48
N SER A 427 4.79 43.14 -3.19
CA SER A 427 5.41 43.21 -1.87
C SER A 427 4.28 43.19 -0.85
N LEU A 428 4.25 42.16 -0.01
CA LEU A 428 3.56 42.24 1.28
C LEU A 428 4.39 43.16 2.18
N ALA A 429 4.31 44.46 1.89
CA ALA A 429 4.79 45.51 2.74
C ALA A 429 3.61 46.43 3.05
N GLY A 430 3.17 46.43 4.31
CA GLY A 430 2.28 47.46 4.87
C GLY A 430 0.93 46.94 5.32
N GLY A 431 0.78 46.79 6.64
CA GLY A 431 -0.51 46.53 7.26
C GLY A 431 -0.45 46.14 8.73
N ALA A 432 0.43 46.79 9.50
CA ALA A 432 0.20 46.93 10.93
C ALA A 432 -0.51 48.27 11.12
N GLU A 433 -1.80 48.21 11.46
CA GLU A 433 -2.47 49.12 12.40
C GLU A 433 -3.39 48.28 13.29
#